data_AF-A0A7S1NDK8-F1
#
_entry.id   AF-A0A7S1NDK8-F1
#
_cell.length_a   1.000
_cell.length_b   1.000
_cell.length_c   1.000
_cell.angle_alpha   90.00
_cell.angle_beta   90.00
_cell.angle_gamma   90.00
#
_symmetry.space_group_name_H-M   'P 1'
#
loop_
_entity.id
_entity.type
_entity.pdbx_description
1 polymer ?
#
loop_
_entity_poly.entity_id
_entity_poly.type
_entity_poly.pdbx_seq_one_letter_code
_entity_poly.pdbx_strand_id
1 'polypeptide(L)'
;MAVICYHAKTPLVWSLAQVVSSVWLTSALSMPTTVDVALKGAESFAWSQWGPGPREARAPVEVPEYKEGYTPDLSRPFIVRGLLHGDRVLDSWTAEFFEQPPVGDLVVDFFSDARRFDTVPDARAPLMDIIRNITAGGPQKIGTEMVFRRFPELLHNLNTTWLQEVFQYRFDSSQIGQTLTMPLFYARGLPGLTTRTDLHCEPIGNAMLMVSGSKRWLMLPPSQSSWLRPQVAPDGRAYVYATLDPTDPALQALERYEVLVEAGDMLWVPPWTWHRVDYIPAVAALSVSLFHFRALEFLMNNPLFALSLWPNLLKEALGLKMQ
;
A
#
# COMPACT_ATOMS: atom_id res chain seq x y z
N MET A 1 -38.52 -22.70 -12.54
CA MET A 1 -37.21 -23.34 -12.75
C MET A 1 -36.51 -22.61 -13.87
N ALA A 2 -35.59 -21.69 -13.54
CA ALA A 2 -34.80 -20.96 -14.52
C ALA A 2 -33.42 -21.62 -14.60
N VAL A 3 -33.06 -22.08 -15.80
CA VAL A 3 -31.76 -22.67 -16.13
C VAL A 3 -30.78 -21.52 -16.38
N ILE A 4 -29.77 -21.38 -15.52
CA ILE A 4 -28.66 -20.45 -15.72
C ILE A 4 -27.57 -21.21 -16.51
N CYS A 5 -27.41 -20.87 -17.78
CA CYS A 5 -26.30 -21.32 -18.60
C CYS A 5 -25.06 -20.49 -18.27
N TYR A 6 -24.09 -21.09 -17.58
CA TYR A 6 -22.73 -20.54 -17.44
C TYR A 6 -21.93 -20.85 -18.72
N HIS A 7 -21.51 -19.82 -19.45
CA HIS A 7 -20.48 -19.94 -20.48
C HIS A 7 -19.10 -19.71 -19.84
N ALA A 8 -18.42 -20.80 -19.50
CA ALA A 8 -17.01 -20.78 -19.13
C ALA A 8 -16.16 -20.99 -20.39
N LYS A 9 -15.54 -19.93 -20.94
CA LYS A 9 -14.41 -20.04 -21.87
C LYS A 9 -13.49 -18.83 -21.81
N THR A 10 -12.43 -18.95 -21.02
CA THR A 10 -11.08 -18.46 -21.39
C THR A 10 -10.07 -19.45 -20.80
N PRO A 11 -9.26 -20.14 -21.63
CA PRO A 11 -8.19 -20.97 -21.11
C PRO A 11 -7.14 -20.05 -20.46
N LEU A 12 -6.67 -20.45 -19.28
CA LEU A 12 -5.58 -19.83 -18.56
C LEU A 12 -4.28 -20.11 -19.33
N VAL A 13 -4.03 -19.35 -20.40
CA VAL A 13 -2.76 -19.40 -21.14
C VAL A 13 -1.78 -18.56 -20.34
N TRP A 14 -1.05 -19.21 -19.44
CA TRP A 14 0.09 -18.60 -18.78
C TRP A 14 1.12 -18.24 -19.84
N SER A 15 1.53 -16.97 -19.89
CA SER A 15 2.71 -16.62 -20.68
C SER A 15 3.94 -17.29 -20.04
N LEU A 16 4.95 -17.63 -20.85
CA LEU A 16 6.24 -18.15 -20.35
C LEU A 16 6.83 -17.24 -19.24
N ALA A 17 6.54 -15.93 -19.28
CA ALA A 17 6.94 -14.95 -18.28
C ALA A 17 6.32 -15.20 -16.90
N GLN A 18 5.08 -15.67 -16.83
CA GLN A 18 4.42 -16.01 -15.56
C GLN A 18 4.91 -17.38 -15.03
N VAL A 19 5.18 -18.33 -15.92
CA VAL A 19 5.70 -19.66 -15.55
C VAL A 19 7.11 -19.56 -14.94
N VAL A 20 7.94 -18.65 -15.47
CA VAL A 20 9.27 -18.40 -14.89
C VAL A 20 9.11 -17.83 -13.48
N SER A 21 8.28 -16.80 -13.25
CA SER A 21 7.98 -16.27 -11.90
C SER A 21 7.55 -17.34 -10.89
N SER A 22 6.85 -18.41 -11.29
CA SER A 22 6.41 -19.48 -10.38
C SER A 22 7.52 -20.41 -9.87
N VAL A 23 8.61 -20.61 -10.60
CA VAL A 23 9.74 -21.46 -10.15
C VAL A 23 10.54 -20.77 -9.03
N TRP A 24 10.41 -19.44 -8.91
CA TRP A 24 11.10 -18.58 -7.93
C TRP A 24 10.48 -18.58 -6.54
N LEU A 25 9.18 -18.85 -6.45
CA LEU A 25 8.42 -18.59 -5.24
C LEU A 25 8.53 -19.70 -4.18
N THR A 26 8.82 -20.92 -4.61
CA THR A 26 8.88 -22.11 -3.75
C THR A 26 10.18 -22.25 -2.96
N SER A 27 11.19 -21.41 -3.25
CA SER A 27 12.49 -21.45 -2.57
C SER A 27 12.52 -20.72 -1.22
N ALA A 28 11.48 -19.95 -0.87
CA ALA A 28 11.37 -19.28 0.43
C ALA A 28 11.19 -20.24 1.63
N LEU A 29 11.25 -21.56 1.40
CA LEU A 29 11.00 -22.61 2.38
C LEU A 29 12.21 -23.52 2.69
N SER A 30 13.44 -23.23 2.22
CA SER A 30 14.61 -24.09 2.50
C SER A 30 15.94 -23.37 2.81
N MET A 31 16.75 -24.05 3.65
CA MET A 31 18.07 -23.72 4.25
C MET A 31 19.19 -23.33 3.24
N PRO A 32 20.32 -22.74 3.70
CA PRO A 32 21.03 -21.68 2.97
C PRO A 32 22.15 -22.13 2.01
N THR A 33 22.47 -21.21 1.10
CA THR A 33 23.69 -20.99 0.29
C THR A 33 23.77 -21.54 -1.13
N THR A 34 23.63 -22.85 -1.40
CA THR A 34 23.77 -23.36 -2.79
C THR A 34 22.51 -23.17 -3.64
N VAL A 35 21.34 -23.32 -3.02
CA VAL A 35 20.04 -23.05 -3.66
C VAL A 35 19.92 -21.55 -3.95
N ASP A 36 20.36 -20.68 -3.04
CA ASP A 36 20.35 -19.23 -3.22
C ASP A 36 21.21 -18.74 -4.41
N VAL A 37 22.37 -19.35 -4.66
CA VAL A 37 23.24 -18.94 -5.78
C VAL A 37 22.68 -19.41 -7.12
N ALA A 38 22.16 -20.64 -7.19
CA ALA A 38 21.51 -21.15 -8.39
C ALA A 38 20.24 -20.34 -8.72
N LEU A 39 19.50 -19.93 -7.69
CA LEU A 39 18.37 -19.03 -7.81
C LEU A 39 18.83 -17.63 -8.23
N LYS A 40 19.72 -16.95 -7.53
CA LYS A 40 20.20 -15.62 -7.98
C LYS A 40 20.77 -15.63 -9.40
N GLY A 41 21.42 -16.74 -9.79
CA GLY A 41 21.89 -16.97 -11.15
C GLY A 41 20.77 -17.11 -12.18
N ALA A 42 19.75 -17.92 -11.91
CA ALA A 42 18.60 -18.03 -12.81
C ALA A 42 17.70 -16.78 -12.79
N GLU A 43 17.72 -15.98 -11.71
CA GLU A 43 16.99 -14.73 -11.57
C GLU A 43 17.65 -13.68 -12.46
N SER A 44 18.97 -13.51 -12.28
CA SER A 44 19.79 -12.67 -13.16
C SER A 44 19.69 -13.11 -14.61
N PHE A 45 19.62 -14.41 -14.89
CA PHE A 45 19.43 -14.93 -16.25
C PHE A 45 18.03 -14.57 -16.78
N ALA A 46 16.96 -14.85 -16.05
CA ALA A 46 15.59 -14.52 -16.45
C ALA A 46 15.41 -13.01 -16.69
N TRP A 47 15.99 -12.17 -15.83
CA TRP A 47 16.03 -10.73 -16.01
C TRP A 47 16.92 -10.30 -17.19
N SER A 48 18.02 -11.00 -17.47
CA SER A 48 18.85 -10.74 -18.66
C SER A 48 18.15 -11.09 -19.97
N GLN A 49 17.22 -12.05 -19.94
CA GLN A 49 16.41 -12.47 -21.09
C GLN A 49 15.22 -11.55 -21.33
N TRP A 50 14.88 -10.68 -20.37
CA TRP A 50 13.95 -9.61 -20.63
C TRP A 50 14.61 -8.56 -21.47
N GLY A 51 14.04 -8.40 -22.68
CA GLY A 51 14.45 -7.36 -23.60
C GLY A 51 14.44 -6.00 -22.91
N PRO A 52 15.15 -5.02 -23.49
CA PRO A 52 15.08 -3.66 -22.97
C PRO A 52 13.60 -3.27 -22.94
N GLY A 53 13.09 -2.99 -21.75
CA GLY A 53 11.69 -2.63 -21.56
C GLY A 53 11.28 -1.43 -22.43
N PRO A 54 10.02 -0.99 -22.35
CA PRO A 54 9.63 0.24 -23.04
C PRO A 54 10.64 1.35 -22.71
N ARG A 55 11.17 2.02 -23.75
CA ARG A 55 12.24 3.03 -23.60
C ARG A 55 11.72 4.45 -23.66
N GLU A 56 10.54 4.64 -24.23
CA GLU A 56 9.94 5.96 -24.37
C GLU A 56 9.08 6.27 -23.17
N ALA A 57 9.33 7.43 -22.55
CA ALA A 57 8.52 7.92 -21.46
C ALA A 57 7.06 8.09 -21.93
N ARG A 58 6.13 7.59 -21.13
CA ARG A 58 4.70 7.76 -21.32
C ARG A 58 4.20 8.84 -20.35
N ALA A 59 3.19 9.60 -20.77
CA ALA A 59 2.47 10.45 -19.83
C ALA A 59 1.71 9.57 -18.81
N PRO A 60 1.55 10.01 -17.55
CA PRO A 60 0.68 9.32 -16.61
C PRO A 60 -0.76 9.26 -17.12
N VAL A 61 -1.44 8.14 -16.84
CA VAL A 61 -2.88 8.00 -16.96
C VAL A 61 -3.53 8.81 -15.85
N GLU A 62 -4.58 9.55 -16.20
CA GLU A 62 -5.36 10.33 -15.25
C GLU A 62 -6.05 9.40 -14.23
N VAL A 63 -5.98 9.77 -12.94
CA VAL A 63 -6.78 9.12 -11.90
C VAL A 63 -8.21 9.66 -11.98
N PRO A 64 -9.21 8.84 -12.32
CA PRO A 64 -10.59 9.31 -12.43
C PRO A 64 -11.12 9.81 -11.08
N GLU A 65 -11.84 10.91 -11.13
CA GLU A 65 -12.59 11.42 -9.98
C GLU A 65 -13.95 10.73 -9.89
N TYR A 66 -14.27 10.23 -8.69
CA TYR A 66 -15.58 9.70 -8.37
C TYR A 66 -16.62 10.82 -8.36
N LYS A 67 -17.79 10.51 -8.91
CA LYS A 67 -18.96 11.39 -8.87
C LYS A 67 -20.10 10.65 -8.19
N GLU A 68 -20.82 11.37 -7.33
CA GLU A 68 -21.99 10.84 -6.63
C GLU A 68 -22.99 10.21 -7.61
N GLY A 69 -23.55 9.06 -7.24
CA GLY A 69 -24.50 8.30 -8.06
C GLY A 69 -23.86 7.37 -9.11
N TYR A 70 -22.54 7.37 -9.27
CA TYR A 70 -21.83 6.42 -10.14
C TYR A 70 -21.32 5.22 -9.36
N THR A 71 -21.31 4.04 -9.99
CA THR A 71 -20.61 2.86 -9.44
C THR A 71 -19.14 2.91 -9.85
N PRO A 72 -18.19 3.07 -8.92
CA PRO A 72 -16.78 3.14 -9.27
C PRO A 72 -16.26 1.78 -9.73
N ASP A 73 -15.30 1.81 -10.65
CA ASP A 73 -14.54 0.62 -11.03
C ASP A 73 -13.45 0.38 -9.99
N LEU A 74 -13.68 -0.57 -9.08
CA LEU A 74 -12.74 -0.90 -8.00
C LEU A 74 -11.48 -1.60 -8.47
N SER A 75 -11.35 -1.94 -9.76
CA SER A 75 -10.16 -2.58 -10.33
C SER A 75 -9.06 -1.58 -10.70
N ARG A 76 -9.36 -0.28 -10.66
CA ARG A 76 -8.41 0.81 -10.95
C ARG A 76 -8.44 1.88 -9.87
N PRO A 77 -7.35 2.67 -9.72
CA PRO A 77 -7.36 3.79 -8.80
C PRO A 77 -8.43 4.82 -9.15
N PHE A 78 -9.01 5.45 -8.14
CA PHE A 78 -9.88 6.61 -8.30
C PHE A 78 -9.78 7.50 -7.06
N ILE A 79 -10.14 8.78 -7.20
CA ILE A 79 -10.10 9.75 -6.11
C ILE A 79 -11.50 10.31 -5.84
N VAL A 80 -11.83 10.55 -4.57
CA VAL A 80 -13.02 11.30 -4.16
C VAL A 80 -12.52 12.60 -3.54
N ARG A 81 -12.73 13.73 -4.22
CA ARG A 81 -12.24 15.03 -3.77
C ARG A 81 -13.10 15.57 -2.64
N GLY A 82 -12.45 16.08 -1.60
CA GLY A 82 -13.14 16.72 -0.47
C GLY A 82 -14.12 15.82 0.28
N LEU A 83 -13.92 14.50 0.25
CA LEU A 83 -14.79 13.53 0.92
C LEU A 83 -14.98 13.85 2.40
N LEU A 84 -13.91 14.27 3.09
CA LEU A 84 -13.92 14.57 4.52
C LEU A 84 -14.30 16.02 4.82
N HIS A 85 -14.71 16.83 3.84
CA HIS A 85 -15.11 18.20 4.10
C HIS A 85 -16.30 18.24 5.07
N GLY A 86 -16.11 18.92 6.21
CA GLY A 86 -17.11 18.97 7.28
C GLY A 86 -17.06 17.78 8.25
N ASP A 87 -16.16 16.81 8.03
CA ASP A 87 -15.91 15.72 8.96
C ASP A 87 -15.06 16.22 10.14
N ARG A 88 -15.36 15.73 11.35
CA ARG A 88 -14.68 16.11 12.59
C ARG A 88 -13.22 15.67 12.60
N VAL A 89 -12.84 14.67 11.80
CA VAL A 89 -11.44 14.21 11.75
C VAL A 89 -10.50 15.30 11.26
N LEU A 90 -10.93 16.19 10.35
CA LEU A 90 -10.08 17.27 9.85
C LEU A 90 -9.71 18.28 10.95
N ASP A 91 -10.60 18.48 11.93
CA ASP A 91 -10.38 19.40 13.04
C ASP A 91 -9.76 18.73 14.27
N SER A 92 -10.00 17.43 14.47
CA SER A 92 -9.64 16.72 15.71
C SER A 92 -8.37 15.89 15.61
N TRP A 93 -8.02 15.37 14.44
CA TRP A 93 -6.83 14.54 14.25
C TRP A 93 -5.65 15.40 13.80
N THR A 94 -5.16 16.24 14.71
CA THR A 94 -3.98 17.08 14.49
C THR A 94 -2.72 16.42 15.06
N ALA A 95 -1.53 16.90 14.65
CA ALA A 95 -0.28 16.43 15.24
C ALA A 95 -0.28 16.63 16.76
N GLU A 96 -0.75 17.78 17.23
CA GLU A 96 -0.86 18.13 18.65
C GLU A 96 -1.75 17.15 19.42
N PHE A 97 -2.86 16.70 18.81
CA PHE A 97 -3.74 15.70 19.41
C PHE A 97 -3.00 14.38 19.66
N PHE A 98 -2.28 13.86 18.66
CA PHE A 98 -1.53 12.60 18.78
C PHE A 98 -0.27 12.71 19.66
N GLU A 99 0.17 13.92 19.99
CA GLU A 99 1.24 14.14 20.98
C GLU A 99 0.75 14.03 22.43
N GLN A 100 -0.57 14.16 22.69
CA GLN A 100 -1.10 14.16 24.05
C GLN A 100 -1.31 12.75 24.62
N PRO A 101 -1.05 12.52 25.92
CA PRO A 101 -1.49 11.32 26.62
C PRO A 101 -3.03 11.16 26.57
N PRO A 102 -3.53 9.91 26.52
CA PRO A 102 -2.78 8.65 26.54
C PRO A 102 -2.26 8.22 25.16
N VAL A 103 -2.64 8.91 24.08
CA VAL A 103 -2.31 8.49 22.70
C VAL A 103 -0.82 8.65 22.41
N GLY A 104 -0.23 9.77 22.80
CA GLY A 104 1.19 10.08 22.62
C GLY A 104 2.14 9.15 23.38
N ASP A 105 1.66 8.48 24.43
CA ASP A 105 2.44 7.52 25.23
C ASP A 105 2.57 6.14 24.56
N LEU A 106 1.81 5.91 23.48
CA LEU A 106 1.85 4.64 22.75
C LEU A 106 3.22 4.43 22.11
N VAL A 107 3.91 3.36 22.50
CA VAL A 107 5.22 3.01 21.94
C VAL A 107 5.04 2.22 20.65
N VAL A 108 5.45 2.79 19.52
CA VAL A 108 5.28 2.20 18.18
C VAL A 108 6.62 2.07 17.45
N ASP A 109 6.66 1.12 16.51
CA ASP A 109 7.77 0.98 15.57
C ASP A 109 7.67 2.05 14.47
N PHE A 110 8.80 2.57 14.01
CA PHE A 110 8.87 3.61 12.98
C PHE A 110 10.15 3.50 12.15
N PHE A 111 10.17 4.21 11.02
CA PHE A 111 11.37 4.36 10.19
C PHE A 111 12.15 5.58 10.68
N SER A 112 13.39 5.37 11.13
CA SER A 112 14.26 6.42 11.63
C SER A 112 14.67 7.42 10.54
N ASP A 113 14.75 6.96 9.28
CA ASP A 113 15.09 7.75 8.12
C ASP A 113 14.39 7.23 6.85
N ALA A 114 13.17 7.71 6.60
CA ALA A 114 12.34 7.29 5.46
C ALA A 114 12.76 7.90 4.11
N ARG A 115 13.98 8.41 4.00
CA ARG A 115 14.62 8.75 2.72
C ARG A 115 15.39 7.55 2.14
N ARG A 116 15.77 6.62 3.01
CA ARG A 116 16.49 5.39 2.67
C ARG A 116 15.53 4.37 2.07
N PHE A 117 16.09 3.46 1.29
CA PHE A 117 15.37 2.30 0.78
C PHE A 117 15.29 1.26 1.89
N ASP A 118 14.36 1.49 2.82
CA ASP A 118 14.09 0.60 3.94
C ASP A 118 12.64 0.15 3.85
N THR A 119 12.46 -1.16 3.83
CA THR A 119 11.12 -1.74 3.74
C THR A 119 10.54 -2.03 5.13
N VAL A 120 11.36 -2.05 6.18
CA VAL A 120 11.02 -2.45 7.56
C VAL A 120 11.35 -1.32 8.55
N PRO A 121 10.48 -1.03 9.54
CA PRO A 121 10.82 -0.15 10.65
C PRO A 121 12.09 -0.60 11.40
N ASP A 122 12.94 0.35 11.77
CA ASP A 122 14.27 0.12 12.35
C ASP A 122 14.44 0.75 13.75
N ALA A 123 13.43 1.44 14.25
CA ALA A 123 13.43 2.09 15.56
C ALA A 123 12.06 2.01 16.25
N ARG A 124 12.06 2.26 17.57
CA ARG A 124 10.85 2.21 18.42
C ARG A 124 10.90 3.31 19.49
N ALA A 125 9.81 4.06 19.65
CA ALA A 125 9.71 5.17 20.60
C ALA A 125 8.23 5.51 20.92
N PRO A 126 7.95 6.32 21.95
CA PRO A 126 6.63 6.92 22.16
C PRO A 126 6.18 7.73 20.94
N LEU A 127 4.91 7.63 20.60
CA LEU A 127 4.30 8.30 19.44
C LEU A 127 4.55 9.82 19.49
N MET A 128 4.47 10.44 20.67
CA MET A 128 4.70 11.88 20.81
C MET A 128 6.10 12.31 20.35
N ASP A 129 7.13 11.52 20.66
CA ASP A 129 8.52 11.88 20.36
C ASP A 129 8.77 11.82 18.85
N ILE A 130 8.18 10.82 18.20
CA ILE A 130 8.27 10.61 16.77
C ILE A 130 7.51 11.75 16.04
N ILE A 131 6.28 12.06 16.47
CA ILE A 131 5.48 13.13 15.87
C ILE A 131 6.19 14.48 15.99
N ARG A 132 6.70 14.83 17.18
CA ARG A 132 7.44 16.08 17.39
C ARG A 132 8.64 16.20 16.47
N ASN A 133 9.40 15.13 16.32
CA ASN A 133 10.58 15.13 15.45
C ASN A 133 10.19 15.27 13.98
N ILE A 134 9.18 14.55 13.49
CA ILE A 134 8.64 14.71 12.13
C ILE A 134 8.16 16.15 11.90
N THR A 135 7.39 16.70 12.84
CA THR A 135 6.88 18.09 12.77
C THR A 135 8.04 19.08 12.72
N ALA A 136 9.12 18.84 13.48
CA ALA A 136 10.35 19.64 13.47
C ALA A 136 11.23 19.46 12.20
N GLY A 137 10.84 18.59 11.25
CA GLY A 137 11.60 18.34 10.02
C GLY A 137 12.53 17.14 10.07
N GLY A 138 12.34 16.24 11.03
CA GLY A 138 13.00 14.94 11.07
C GLY A 138 12.63 14.07 9.85
N PRO A 139 13.53 13.20 9.39
CA PRO A 139 13.30 12.31 8.24
C PRO A 139 12.47 11.07 8.60
N GLN A 140 11.89 11.04 9.80
CA GLN A 140 11.18 9.87 10.31
C GLN A 140 9.84 9.67 9.61
N LYS A 141 9.31 8.45 9.69
CA LYS A 141 7.98 8.11 9.21
C LYS A 141 7.33 7.07 10.10
N ILE A 142 6.05 7.25 10.37
CA ILE A 142 5.19 6.30 11.07
C ILE A 142 4.25 5.63 10.06
N GLY A 143 4.02 4.34 10.26
CA GLY A 143 2.92 3.57 9.68
C GLY A 143 2.47 2.53 10.70
N THR A 144 1.37 2.74 11.40
CA THR A 144 0.96 1.88 12.53
C THR A 144 -0.55 1.75 12.67
N GLU A 145 -1.05 0.54 12.89
CA GLU A 145 -2.46 0.29 13.27
C GLU A 145 -2.72 0.46 14.77
N MET A 146 -1.66 0.52 15.58
CA MET A 146 -1.75 0.41 17.03
C MET A 146 -2.56 1.53 17.68
N VAL A 147 -2.62 2.71 17.07
CA VAL A 147 -3.40 3.86 17.57
C VAL A 147 -4.88 3.48 17.65
N PHE A 148 -5.48 3.09 16.53
CA PHE A 148 -6.91 2.81 16.46
C PHE A 148 -7.27 1.45 17.07
N ARG A 149 -6.33 0.51 17.09
CA ARG A 149 -6.48 -0.74 17.83
C ARG A 149 -6.53 -0.52 19.34
N ARG A 150 -5.75 0.44 19.86
CA ARG A 150 -5.69 0.74 21.30
C ARG A 150 -6.77 1.71 21.76
N PHE A 151 -7.14 2.65 20.89
CA PHE A 151 -8.11 3.72 21.15
C PHE A 151 -9.23 3.68 20.08
N PRO A 152 -10.05 2.61 20.07
CA PRO A 152 -11.11 2.44 19.06
C PRO A 152 -12.17 3.54 19.11
N GLU A 153 -12.34 4.24 20.24
CA GLU A 153 -13.24 5.38 20.38
C GLU A 153 -12.91 6.55 19.44
N LEU A 154 -11.67 6.65 18.95
CA LEU A 154 -11.28 7.67 17.97
C LEU A 154 -12.05 7.51 16.66
N LEU A 155 -12.51 6.31 16.34
CA LEU A 155 -13.32 6.02 15.15
C LEU A 155 -14.66 6.75 15.16
N HIS A 156 -15.18 7.14 16.33
CA HIS A 156 -16.44 7.90 16.42
C HIS A 156 -16.34 9.28 15.78
N ASN A 157 -15.13 9.79 15.55
CA ASN A 157 -14.93 11.07 14.87
C ASN A 157 -15.03 10.94 13.35
N LEU A 158 -14.81 9.75 12.79
CA LEU A 158 -14.86 9.50 11.36
C LEU A 158 -16.31 9.21 10.94
N ASN A 159 -16.86 10.04 10.06
CA ASN A 159 -18.09 9.67 9.38
C ASN A 159 -17.80 8.51 8.44
N THR A 160 -18.52 7.40 8.57
CA THR A 160 -18.33 6.20 7.74
C THR A 160 -19.48 5.97 6.76
N THR A 161 -20.48 6.87 6.67
CA THR A 161 -21.62 6.70 5.75
C THR A 161 -21.16 6.59 4.30
N TRP A 162 -20.11 7.33 3.94
CA TRP A 162 -19.52 7.30 2.61
C TRP A 162 -18.99 5.92 2.20
N LEU A 163 -18.67 5.02 3.13
CA LEU A 163 -18.21 3.67 2.77
C LEU A 163 -19.30 2.94 1.98
N GLN A 164 -20.55 3.07 2.39
CA GLN A 164 -21.67 2.49 1.67
C GLN A 164 -21.98 3.24 0.37
N GLU A 165 -21.77 4.56 0.33
CA GLU A 165 -22.02 5.35 -0.88
C GLU A 165 -20.99 5.05 -1.98
N VAL A 166 -19.71 5.02 -1.61
CA VAL A 166 -18.58 4.82 -2.53
C VAL A 166 -18.40 3.35 -2.87
N PHE A 167 -18.41 2.47 -1.86
CA PHE A 167 -18.12 1.05 -2.07
C PHE A 167 -19.34 0.13 -2.01
N GLN A 168 -20.53 0.67 -1.79
CA GLN A 168 -21.78 -0.11 -1.70
C GLN A 168 -21.65 -1.18 -0.61
N TYR A 169 -22.29 -2.32 -0.79
CA TYR A 169 -22.25 -3.45 0.16
C TYR A 169 -20.90 -4.18 0.21
N ARG A 170 -19.86 -3.67 -0.47
CA ARG A 170 -18.52 -4.30 -0.50
C ARG A 170 -17.66 -3.86 0.69
N PHE A 171 -18.02 -2.78 1.37
CA PHE A 171 -17.37 -2.32 2.59
C PHE A 171 -18.44 -2.11 3.66
N ASP A 172 -18.16 -2.62 4.85
CA ASP A 172 -19.00 -2.42 6.02
C ASP A 172 -18.16 -1.88 7.17
N SER A 173 -18.53 -0.70 7.70
CA SER A 173 -17.85 -0.09 8.83
C SER A 173 -17.91 -0.95 10.10
N SER A 174 -18.88 -1.87 10.21
CA SER A 174 -18.94 -2.84 11.32
C SER A 174 -17.73 -3.80 11.35
N GLN A 175 -16.98 -3.89 10.25
CA GLN A 175 -15.81 -4.73 10.10
C GLN A 175 -14.50 -4.05 10.53
N ILE A 176 -14.53 -2.76 10.91
CA ILE A 176 -13.35 -2.05 11.43
C ILE A 176 -12.87 -2.76 12.70
N GLY A 177 -11.59 -3.13 12.73
CA GLY A 177 -10.98 -3.90 13.81
C GLY A 177 -11.14 -5.42 13.71
N GLN A 178 -11.79 -5.92 12.64
CA GLN A 178 -11.89 -7.34 12.30
C GLN A 178 -11.19 -7.63 10.96
N THR A 179 -11.91 -7.49 9.85
CA THR A 179 -11.41 -7.68 8.48
C THR A 179 -11.00 -6.38 7.80
N LEU A 180 -11.21 -5.25 8.49
CA LEU A 180 -10.76 -3.94 8.08
C LEU A 180 -9.80 -3.36 9.11
N THR A 181 -8.54 -3.16 8.73
CA THR A 181 -7.54 -2.50 9.58
C THR A 181 -7.42 -1.04 9.20
N MET A 182 -6.95 -0.22 10.15
CA MET A 182 -6.91 1.22 9.96
C MET A 182 -5.57 1.82 10.38
N PRO A 183 -4.48 1.66 9.61
CA PRO A 183 -3.20 2.27 9.95
C PRO A 183 -3.16 3.78 9.76
N LEU A 184 -2.49 4.44 10.70
CA LEU A 184 -2.10 5.84 10.67
C LEU A 184 -0.73 5.99 10.02
N PHE A 185 -0.59 6.93 9.09
CA PHE A 185 0.68 7.28 8.46
C PHE A 185 1.01 8.75 8.65
N TYR A 186 2.18 9.03 9.19
CA TYR A 186 2.67 10.39 9.42
C TYR A 186 4.14 10.52 9.01
N ALA A 187 4.44 11.49 8.15
CA ALA A 187 5.81 11.88 7.79
C ALA A 187 5.82 13.27 7.17
N ARG A 188 7.00 13.85 6.99
CA ARG A 188 7.17 15.17 6.36
C ARG A 188 8.13 15.07 5.19
N GLY A 189 7.78 15.69 4.06
CA GLY A 189 8.71 15.88 2.96
C GLY A 189 9.80 16.88 3.32
N LEU A 190 10.99 16.77 2.72
CA LEU A 190 12.06 17.74 2.93
C LEU A 190 12.45 18.38 1.59
N PRO A 191 12.76 19.68 1.54
CA PRO A 191 13.22 20.29 0.30
C PRO A 191 14.47 19.58 -0.23
N GLY A 192 14.44 19.15 -1.50
CA GLY A 192 15.55 18.43 -2.14
C GLY A 192 15.76 16.98 -1.68
N LEU A 193 14.95 16.45 -0.76
CA LEU A 193 15.02 15.07 -0.27
C LEU A 193 13.62 14.46 -0.16
N THR A 194 13.43 13.30 -0.76
CA THR A 194 12.10 12.66 -0.77
C THR A 194 11.97 11.64 0.34
N THR A 195 11.36 12.05 1.46
CA THR A 195 10.75 11.13 2.44
C THR A 195 9.64 10.38 1.72
N ARG A 196 9.64 9.04 1.77
CA ARG A 196 8.71 8.23 0.96
C ARG A 196 8.36 6.89 1.58
N THR A 197 7.35 6.26 0.98
CA THR A 197 7.16 4.82 0.98
C THR A 197 7.57 4.31 -0.40
N ASP A 198 8.58 3.43 -0.45
CA ASP A 198 9.06 2.86 -1.71
C ASP A 198 8.01 2.01 -2.42
N LEU A 199 8.27 1.72 -3.70
CA LEU A 199 7.32 1.05 -4.58
C LEU A 199 7.05 -0.39 -4.10
N HIS A 200 5.81 -0.66 -3.74
CA HIS A 200 5.37 -1.97 -3.25
C HIS A 200 3.89 -2.21 -3.60
N CYS A 201 3.42 -3.44 -3.43
CA CYS A 201 2.04 -3.81 -3.59
C CYS A 201 1.64 -4.82 -2.51
N GLU A 202 0.34 -4.89 -2.24
CA GLU A 202 -0.22 -5.68 -1.16
C GLU A 202 -1.59 -6.23 -1.57
N PRO A 203 -2.05 -7.33 -0.96
CA PRO A 203 -3.26 -8.04 -1.38
C PRO A 203 -4.57 -7.37 -0.95
N ILE A 204 -4.48 -6.22 -0.30
CA ILE A 204 -5.59 -5.50 0.32
C ILE A 204 -5.96 -4.30 -0.53
N GLY A 205 -7.25 -3.95 -0.54
CA GLY A 205 -7.70 -2.68 -1.07
C GLY A 205 -7.49 -1.59 -0.02
N ASN A 206 -7.03 -0.42 -0.46
CA ASN A 206 -6.69 0.69 0.43
C ASN A 206 -7.51 1.92 0.06
N ALA A 207 -8.43 2.30 0.94
CA ALA A 207 -9.09 3.60 0.89
C ALA A 207 -8.31 4.57 1.81
N MET A 208 -7.38 5.32 1.23
CA MET A 208 -6.53 6.26 1.95
C MET A 208 -7.23 7.60 2.10
N LEU A 209 -7.44 8.01 3.34
CA LEU A 209 -8.00 9.29 3.76
C LEU A 209 -6.87 10.26 4.08
N MET A 210 -6.86 11.40 3.40
CA MET A 210 -5.86 12.44 3.61
C MET A 210 -6.39 13.46 4.62
N VAL A 211 -5.84 13.44 5.84
CA VAL A 211 -6.34 14.24 6.96
C VAL A 211 -5.71 15.63 6.99
N SER A 212 -4.38 15.70 6.86
CA SER A 212 -3.66 16.99 6.81
C SER A 212 -2.39 16.90 5.96
N GLY A 213 -1.98 18.00 5.34
CA GLY A 213 -0.85 18.02 4.41
C GLY A 213 -1.20 17.42 3.04
N SER A 214 -0.19 16.89 2.34
CA SER A 214 -0.38 16.32 1.00
C SER A 214 0.61 15.21 0.69
N LYS A 215 0.18 14.26 -0.14
CA LYS A 215 1.00 13.14 -0.63
C LYS A 215 0.89 13.03 -2.14
N ARG A 216 2.01 12.78 -2.81
CA ARG A 216 2.02 12.40 -4.23
C ARG A 216 2.09 10.89 -4.34
N TRP A 217 1.15 10.32 -5.07
CA TRP A 217 1.08 8.90 -5.34
C TRP A 217 1.50 8.63 -6.77
N LEU A 218 2.40 7.67 -6.93
CA LEU A 218 2.70 7.01 -8.20
C LEU A 218 2.17 5.59 -8.09
N MET A 219 1.33 5.17 -9.03
CA MET A 219 0.74 3.83 -9.01
C MET A 219 0.90 3.13 -10.37
N LEU A 220 1.17 1.83 -10.38
CA LEU A 220 1.22 1.01 -11.58
C LEU A 220 0.26 -0.18 -11.46
N PRO A 221 -0.42 -0.55 -12.55
CA PRO A 221 -1.33 -1.69 -12.53
C PRO A 221 -0.58 -3.02 -12.28
N PRO A 222 -1.24 -4.02 -11.67
CA PRO A 222 -0.65 -5.33 -11.40
C PRO A 222 -0.13 -6.06 -12.64
N SER A 223 -0.67 -5.75 -13.83
CA SER A 223 -0.22 -6.31 -15.11
C SER A 223 1.25 -6.01 -15.44
N GLN A 224 1.85 -5.02 -14.77
CA GLN A 224 3.23 -4.61 -14.93
C GLN A 224 4.16 -5.13 -13.83
N SER A 225 3.67 -5.96 -12.89
CA SER A 225 4.45 -6.54 -11.78
C SER A 225 5.78 -7.12 -12.22
N SER A 226 5.79 -7.73 -13.39
CA SER A 226 6.95 -8.38 -13.92
C SER A 226 8.10 -7.35 -14.00
N TRP A 227 7.91 -6.20 -14.65
CA TRP A 227 8.92 -5.17 -14.89
C TRP A 227 9.57 -4.56 -13.64
N LEU A 228 8.99 -4.81 -12.46
CA LEU A 228 9.36 -4.17 -11.21
C LEU A 228 10.34 -4.99 -10.35
N ARG A 229 10.78 -6.16 -10.85
CA ARG A 229 11.68 -7.08 -10.14
C ARG A 229 11.18 -7.36 -8.70
N PRO A 230 9.99 -7.97 -8.59
CA PRO A 230 9.26 -8.11 -7.34
C PRO A 230 9.98 -9.04 -6.36
N GLN A 231 10.00 -8.67 -5.08
CA GLN A 231 10.46 -9.51 -3.99
C GLN A 231 9.49 -9.50 -2.82
N VAL A 232 9.35 -10.64 -2.15
CA VAL A 232 8.54 -10.77 -0.94
C VAL A 232 9.23 -10.05 0.21
N ALA A 233 8.45 -9.38 1.06
CA ALA A 233 8.96 -8.71 2.24
C ALA A 233 9.84 -9.65 3.10
N PRO A 234 11.11 -9.29 3.39
CA PRO A 234 12.04 -10.17 4.10
C PRO A 234 11.66 -10.35 5.58
N ASP A 235 10.88 -9.43 6.12
CA ASP A 235 10.38 -9.45 7.49
C ASP A 235 9.05 -10.20 7.61
N GLY A 236 8.63 -10.96 6.61
CA GLY A 236 7.48 -11.84 6.76
C GLY A 236 6.12 -11.16 6.82
N ARG A 237 6.02 -9.86 6.50
CA ARG A 237 4.73 -9.18 6.27
C ARG A 237 4.13 -9.57 4.92
N ALA A 238 2.82 -9.49 4.81
CA ALA A 238 2.09 -9.85 3.59
C ALA A 238 2.12 -8.77 2.47
N TYR A 239 3.30 -8.34 2.03
CA TYR A 239 3.46 -7.46 0.85
C TYR A 239 4.65 -7.86 -0.03
N VAL A 240 4.68 -7.31 -1.24
CA VAL A 240 5.74 -7.48 -2.24
C VAL A 240 6.30 -6.12 -2.61
N TYR A 241 7.61 -5.96 -2.61
CA TYR A 241 8.28 -4.70 -2.95
C TYR A 241 9.06 -4.81 -4.27
N ALA A 242 9.26 -3.69 -4.94
CA ALA A 242 10.04 -3.59 -6.16
C ALA A 242 11.51 -3.35 -5.79
N THR A 243 12.43 -4.10 -6.39
CA THR A 243 13.88 -3.85 -6.23
C THR A 243 14.44 -2.88 -7.25
N LEU A 244 13.59 -2.41 -8.16
CA LEU A 244 13.94 -1.36 -9.12
C LEU A 244 14.21 -0.04 -8.39
N ASP A 245 15.25 0.68 -8.81
CA ASP A 245 15.56 1.99 -8.25
C ASP A 245 14.36 2.93 -8.49
N PRO A 246 13.86 3.63 -7.46
CA PRO A 246 12.75 4.58 -7.60
C PRO A 246 13.02 5.74 -8.56
N THR A 247 14.27 5.97 -8.95
CA THR A 247 14.72 6.95 -9.94
C THR A 247 14.99 6.34 -11.33
N ASP A 248 14.81 5.03 -11.48
CA ASP A 248 15.04 4.33 -12.75
C ASP A 248 14.13 4.92 -13.85
N PRO A 249 14.69 5.46 -14.95
CA PRO A 249 13.91 5.98 -16.06
C PRO A 249 12.96 4.96 -16.68
N ALA A 250 13.18 3.65 -16.51
CA ALA A 250 12.28 2.61 -16.96
C ALA A 250 10.87 2.77 -16.38
N LEU A 251 10.73 3.28 -15.15
CA LEU A 251 9.42 3.58 -14.54
C LEU A 251 8.63 4.61 -15.34
N GLN A 252 9.30 5.55 -16.02
CA GLN A 252 8.65 6.57 -16.83
C GLN A 252 8.07 6.00 -18.13
N ALA A 253 8.57 4.86 -18.58
CA ALA A 253 8.10 4.20 -19.79
C ALA A 253 6.94 3.24 -19.54
N LEU A 254 6.66 2.93 -18.29
CA LEU A 254 5.53 2.13 -17.83
C LEU A 254 4.23 2.96 -17.82
N GLU A 255 3.10 2.28 -18.03
CA GLU A 255 1.80 2.90 -17.77
C GLU A 255 1.68 3.11 -16.26
N ARG A 256 1.38 4.33 -15.85
CA ARG A 256 1.31 4.71 -14.43
C ARG A 256 0.23 5.75 -14.22
N TYR A 257 -0.30 5.78 -13.02
CA TYR A 257 -1.15 6.84 -12.52
C TYR A 257 -0.30 7.73 -11.61
N GLU A 258 -0.49 9.04 -11.71
CA GLU A 258 0.09 10.00 -10.77
C GLU A 258 -1.00 10.92 -10.25
N VAL A 259 -1.07 11.11 -8.93
CA VAL A 259 -2.05 12.00 -8.32
C VAL A 259 -1.49 12.67 -7.08
N LEU A 260 -1.77 13.97 -6.95
CA LEU A 260 -1.62 14.70 -5.70
C LEU A 260 -2.91 14.55 -4.90
N VAL A 261 -2.79 14.03 -3.69
CA VAL A 261 -3.90 13.89 -2.74
C VAL A 261 -3.70 14.93 -1.65
N GLU A 262 -4.73 15.75 -1.43
CA GLU A 262 -4.72 16.88 -0.50
C GLU A 262 -5.63 16.60 0.69
N ALA A 263 -5.47 17.37 1.77
CA ALA A 263 -6.32 17.25 2.95
C ALA A 263 -7.81 17.33 2.56
N GLY A 264 -8.61 16.39 3.06
CA GLY A 264 -10.02 16.25 2.70
C GLY A 264 -10.30 15.13 1.70
N ASP A 265 -9.32 14.71 0.91
CA ASP A 265 -9.53 13.72 -0.16
C ASP A 265 -9.49 12.27 0.34
N MET A 266 -10.10 11.37 -0.44
CA MET A 266 -9.92 9.93 -0.36
C MET A 266 -9.34 9.37 -1.67
N LEU A 267 -8.27 8.57 -1.59
CA LEU A 267 -7.73 7.82 -2.72
C LEU A 267 -8.03 6.33 -2.56
N TRP A 268 -8.63 5.72 -3.58
CA TRP A 268 -8.76 4.27 -3.66
C TRP A 268 -7.57 3.68 -4.41
N VAL A 269 -6.93 2.70 -3.79
CA VAL A 269 -5.86 1.90 -4.36
C VAL A 269 -6.32 0.43 -4.39
N PRO A 270 -6.59 -0.13 -5.59
CA PRO A 270 -7.03 -1.52 -5.72
C PRO A 270 -5.98 -2.51 -5.21
N PRO A 271 -6.40 -3.73 -4.79
CA PRO A 271 -5.48 -4.81 -4.45
C PRO A 271 -4.42 -5.04 -5.54
N TRP A 272 -3.19 -5.29 -5.09
CA TRP A 272 -2.00 -5.53 -5.92
C TRP A 272 -1.53 -4.37 -6.79
N THR A 273 -2.16 -3.20 -6.67
CA THR A 273 -1.66 -2.00 -7.35
C THR A 273 -0.32 -1.63 -6.73
N TRP A 274 0.72 -1.59 -7.56
CA TRP A 274 2.02 -1.11 -7.16
C TRP A 274 1.92 0.36 -6.86
N HIS A 275 2.41 0.81 -5.71
CA HIS A 275 2.32 2.20 -5.35
C HIS A 275 3.54 2.68 -4.56
N ARG A 276 3.91 3.91 -4.85
CA ARG A 276 4.93 4.70 -4.15
C ARG A 276 4.26 5.97 -3.65
N VAL A 277 4.65 6.40 -2.46
CA VAL A 277 4.06 7.57 -1.80
C VAL A 277 5.16 8.54 -1.41
N ASP A 278 5.16 9.72 -2.02
CA ASP A 278 6.09 10.79 -1.71
C ASP A 278 5.41 11.86 -0.83
N TYR A 279 6.05 12.22 0.27
CA TYR A 279 5.55 13.25 1.19
C TYR A 279 5.99 14.64 0.72
N ILE A 280 5.07 15.61 0.70
CA ILE A 280 5.34 16.95 0.16
C ILE A 280 5.92 17.87 1.25
N PRO A 281 6.95 18.71 0.97
CA PRO A 281 7.70 19.44 2.01
C PRO A 281 6.99 20.56 2.78
N ALA A 282 5.75 20.91 2.43
CA ALA A 282 5.06 22.07 2.99
C ALA A 282 4.63 21.85 4.45
N VAL A 283 3.89 20.76 4.70
CA VAL A 283 3.33 20.41 6.00
C VAL A 283 3.52 18.90 6.19
N ALA A 284 3.79 18.48 7.42
CA ALA A 284 3.81 17.06 7.74
C ALA A 284 2.45 16.45 7.40
N ALA A 285 2.46 15.36 6.64
CA ALA A 285 1.26 14.78 6.08
C ALA A 285 0.74 13.65 6.97
N LEU A 286 -0.47 13.82 7.50
CA LEU A 286 -1.20 12.79 8.23
C LEU A 286 -2.25 12.17 7.32
N SER A 287 -2.21 10.85 7.17
CA SER A 287 -3.27 10.10 6.51
C SER A 287 -3.63 8.86 7.30
N VAL A 288 -4.82 8.36 7.05
CA VAL A 288 -5.32 7.11 7.63
C VAL A 288 -5.80 6.25 6.48
N SER A 289 -5.45 4.97 6.46
CA SER A 289 -5.91 4.06 5.42
C SER A 289 -6.91 3.08 5.97
N LEU A 290 -8.00 2.83 5.24
CA LEU A 290 -8.90 1.72 5.51
C LEU A 290 -8.48 0.56 4.61
N PHE A 291 -7.85 -0.44 5.22
CA PHE A 291 -7.30 -1.62 4.56
C PHE A 291 -8.31 -2.75 4.63
N HIS A 292 -8.78 -3.20 3.46
CA HIS A 292 -9.79 -4.24 3.38
C HIS A 292 -9.28 -5.44 2.59
N PHE A 293 -9.22 -6.59 3.27
CA PHE A 293 -8.81 -7.84 2.64
C PHE A 293 -9.95 -8.47 1.85
N ARG A 294 -9.71 -8.70 0.55
CA ARG A 294 -10.68 -9.27 -0.38
C ARG A 294 -10.16 -10.60 -0.90
N ALA A 295 -10.47 -11.68 -0.20
CA ALA A 295 -9.89 -13.02 -0.43
C ALA A 295 -9.99 -13.52 -1.89
N LEU A 296 -11.07 -13.18 -2.60
CA LEU A 296 -11.20 -13.56 -4.01
C LEU A 296 -10.25 -12.75 -4.91
N GLU A 297 -10.13 -11.44 -4.67
CA GLU A 297 -9.23 -10.56 -5.44
C GLU A 297 -7.76 -10.82 -5.09
N PHE A 298 -7.50 -11.18 -3.83
CA PHE A 298 -6.20 -11.70 -3.38
C PHE A 298 -5.71 -12.80 -4.32
N LEU A 299 -6.53 -13.83 -4.57
CA LEU A 299 -6.16 -14.96 -5.44
C LEU A 299 -6.22 -14.62 -6.92
N MET A 300 -7.23 -13.88 -7.38
CA MET A 300 -7.50 -13.72 -8.81
C MET A 300 -6.60 -12.68 -9.48
N ASN A 301 -6.24 -11.60 -8.79
CA ASN A 301 -5.52 -10.49 -9.42
C ASN A 301 -4.02 -10.75 -9.54
N ASN A 302 -3.44 -11.53 -8.61
CA ASN A 302 -2.03 -11.92 -8.68
C ASN A 302 -1.77 -13.28 -7.99
N PRO A 303 -2.20 -14.40 -8.61
CA PRO A 303 -2.17 -15.72 -7.97
C PRO A 303 -0.77 -16.18 -7.56
N LEU A 304 0.25 -15.79 -8.31
CA LEU A 304 1.64 -16.07 -7.94
C LEU A 304 1.99 -15.35 -6.64
N PHE A 305 1.78 -14.04 -6.57
CA PHE A 305 2.07 -13.31 -5.34
C PHE A 305 1.26 -13.82 -4.15
N ALA A 306 -0.01 -14.16 -4.37
CA ALA A 306 -0.85 -14.78 -3.35
C ALA A 306 -0.22 -16.06 -2.78
N LEU A 307 0.30 -16.94 -3.64
CA LEU A 307 1.02 -18.14 -3.22
C LEU A 307 2.31 -17.82 -2.46
N SER A 308 3.09 -16.81 -2.85
CA SER A 308 4.32 -16.44 -2.11
C SER A 308 4.05 -15.90 -0.74
N LEU A 309 2.93 -15.20 -0.57
CA LEU A 309 2.60 -14.57 0.70
C LEU A 309 1.98 -15.58 1.67
N TRP A 310 1.62 -16.79 1.22
CA TRP A 310 1.01 -17.80 2.08
C TRP A 310 1.81 -18.10 3.37
N PRO A 311 3.15 -18.29 3.33
CA PRO A 311 3.93 -18.46 4.56
C PRO A 311 3.89 -17.25 5.49
N ASN A 312 3.79 -16.04 4.95
CA ASN A 312 3.70 -14.79 5.72
C ASN A 312 2.32 -14.65 6.36
N LEU A 313 1.26 -14.87 5.59
CA LEU A 313 -0.12 -14.90 6.06
C LEU A 313 -0.31 -15.96 7.16
N LEU A 314 0.30 -17.13 7.03
CA LEU A 314 0.26 -18.17 8.06
C LEU A 314 0.97 -17.72 9.35
N LYS A 315 2.12 -17.03 9.24
CA LYS A 315 2.82 -16.47 10.41
C LYS A 315 1.98 -15.41 11.11
N GLU A 316 1.33 -14.53 10.35
CA GLU A 316 0.42 -13.50 10.87
C GLU A 316 -0.79 -14.14 11.56
N ALA A 317 -1.44 -15.13 10.93
CA ALA A 317 -2.57 -15.86 11.49
C ALA A 317 -2.23 -16.61 12.79
N LEU A 318 -0.97 -17.06 12.94
CA LEU A 318 -0.46 -17.70 14.15
C LEU A 318 -0.01 -16.69 15.22
N GLY A 319 -0.13 -15.38 14.97
CA GLY A 319 0.30 -14.34 15.89
C GLY A 319 1.83 -14.24 16.06
N LEU A 320 2.60 -14.88 15.18
CA LEU A 320 4.07 -14.87 15.23
C LEU A 320 4.64 -13.53 14.76
N LYS A 321 3.86 -12.77 13.99
CA LYS A 321 4.09 -11.36 13.66
C LYS A 321 2.77 -10.62 13.70
N MET A 322 2.69 -9.60 14.54
CA MET A 322 1.62 -8.60 14.52
C MET A 322 2.32 -7.24 14.49
N GLN A 323 1.97 -6.40 13.53
CA GLN A 323 2.21 -4.96 13.56
C GLN A 323 0.86 -4.25 13.58
#